data_AF-A0A355R1F2-F1
#
_entry.id   AF-A0A355R1F2-F1
#
_cell.length_a   1.000
_cell.length_b   1.000
_cell.length_c   1.000
_cell.angle_alpha   90.00
_cell.angle_beta   90.00
_cell.angle_gamma   90.00
#
_symmetry.space_group_name_H-M   'P 1'
#
loop_
_entity.id
_entity.type
_entity.pdbx_description
1 polymer ?
#
loop_
_entity_poly.entity_id
_entity_poly.type
_entity_poly.pdbx_seq_one_letter_code
_entity_poly.pdbx_strand_id
1 'polypeptide(L)'
;MKSYEVNFDGLVGPTHNYGGLSYGNVASQSNSQQASNPREAARQGLAKMKALADMGFKQGVLAPQERPDVAALRRLGFSGSDAEVIQRAAREAMPLLVASCSASSMWVANAATVSPSADTADGRVHFTAANLNCKYHRSIEHPTTSRVLGAMFNDEKYFAHHAALPAVAQFGDEGAANHTRFCRAYGEAGVEFFVYGRSAFDSRYPAPQKYPARQTLEASQAVARLHGLSDDGVVYAQQNPAVIDQGVFHNDVISVGNGEVLFYHEDAFLETDAVLGQLRAKLASKGGNFQAICVPRAAVAVEDAVRSYLFNSQLLSREDGSMLLVVPEECRNNERVWAYLGQLTSQGGPVKEVKVFDLKQSMQNGGGPAC
;
A
#
# COMPACT_ATOMS: atom_id res chain seq x y z
N MET A 1 4.24 -23.62 -15.46
CA MET A 1 5.42 -22.79 -15.11
C MET A 1 5.40 -22.55 -13.60
N LYS A 2 6.56 -22.35 -12.97
CA LYS A 2 6.62 -22.01 -11.53
C LYS A 2 6.45 -20.49 -11.39
N SER A 3 5.43 -20.06 -10.66
CA SER A 3 5.15 -18.64 -10.37
C SER A 3 5.62 -18.27 -8.97
N TYR A 4 5.94 -17.00 -8.76
CA TYR A 4 6.41 -16.45 -7.49
C TYR A 4 5.80 -15.07 -7.28
N GLU A 5 5.64 -14.68 -6.02
CA GLU A 5 5.52 -13.27 -5.67
C GLU A 5 6.89 -12.58 -5.81
N VAL A 6 6.89 -11.38 -6.37
CA VAL A 6 8.09 -10.54 -6.51
C VAL A 6 7.81 -9.19 -5.88
N ASN A 7 8.60 -8.84 -4.85
CA ASN A 7 8.53 -7.54 -4.21
C ASN A 7 9.25 -6.52 -5.08
N PHE A 8 8.57 -5.44 -5.47
CA PHE A 8 9.22 -4.29 -6.09
C PHE A 8 9.14 -3.13 -5.12
N ASP A 9 10.29 -2.68 -4.62
CA ASP A 9 10.36 -1.62 -3.62
C ASP A 9 10.74 -0.28 -4.26
N GLY A 10 10.24 0.83 -3.71
CA GLY A 10 10.61 2.17 -4.16
C GLY A 10 11.96 2.59 -3.58
N LEU A 11 12.91 2.95 -4.45
CA LEU A 11 14.13 3.62 -4.04
C LEU A 11 13.82 5.05 -3.59
N VAL A 12 14.20 5.40 -2.37
CA VAL A 12 13.94 6.74 -1.82
C VAL A 12 14.64 7.83 -2.62
N GLY A 13 13.88 8.86 -3.00
CA GLY A 13 14.37 9.99 -3.79
C GLY A 13 15.24 10.97 -2.99
N PRO A 14 16.11 11.74 -3.67
CA PRO A 14 17.04 12.67 -3.01
C PRO A 14 16.35 13.86 -2.32
N THR A 15 15.08 14.11 -2.64
CA THR A 15 14.28 15.19 -2.06
C THR A 15 13.42 14.76 -0.87
N HIS A 16 13.66 13.56 -0.30
CA HIS A 16 12.96 13.06 0.90
C HIS A 16 12.92 14.12 1.99
N ASN A 17 11.71 14.46 2.46
CA ASN A 17 11.48 15.53 3.43
C ASN A 17 10.19 15.27 4.22
N TYR A 18 10.04 15.95 5.35
CA TYR A 18 8.85 15.88 6.20
C TYR A 18 7.95 17.11 5.98
N GLY A 19 7.23 17.13 4.87
CA GLY A 19 6.36 18.25 4.48
C GLY A 19 5.00 18.31 5.21
N GLY A 20 4.60 17.27 5.96
CA GLY A 20 3.29 17.24 6.64
C GLY A 20 2.07 17.28 5.72
N LEU A 21 2.21 16.73 4.51
CA LEU A 21 1.28 16.96 3.38
C LEU A 21 0.02 16.06 3.39
N SER A 22 -0.07 15.12 4.34
CA SER A 22 -1.08 14.06 4.32
C SER A 22 -2.00 14.11 5.53
N TYR A 23 -3.03 14.97 5.50
CA TYR A 23 -4.09 14.96 6.52
C TYR A 23 -4.74 13.57 6.65
N GLY A 24 -4.79 13.03 7.87
CA GLY A 24 -5.22 11.66 8.18
C GLY A 24 -4.08 10.64 8.29
N ASN A 25 -2.85 10.99 7.90
CA ASN A 25 -1.65 10.25 8.25
C ASN A 25 -0.99 10.94 9.45
N VAL A 26 -1.16 10.34 10.63
CA VAL A 26 -0.71 10.89 11.91
C VAL A 26 0.81 11.10 11.95
N ALA A 27 1.59 10.18 11.38
CA ALA A 27 3.04 10.28 11.34
C ALA A 27 3.53 11.46 10.49
N SER A 28 2.95 11.64 9.30
CA SER A 28 3.27 12.79 8.43
C SER A 28 2.97 14.11 9.13
N GLN A 29 1.84 14.21 9.83
CA GLN A 29 1.45 15.44 10.54
C GLN A 29 2.36 15.73 11.74
N SER A 30 2.71 14.73 12.54
CA SER A 30 3.50 14.91 13.77
C SER A 30 4.98 15.19 13.51
N ASN A 31 5.53 14.74 12.36
CA ASN A 31 6.92 14.97 11.99
C ASN A 31 7.12 16.14 11.02
N SER A 32 6.07 16.91 10.72
CA SER A 32 6.16 18.07 9.84
C SER A 32 7.28 19.02 10.25
N GLN A 33 8.06 19.49 9.27
CA GLN A 33 9.19 20.42 9.44
C GLN A 33 10.40 19.88 10.22
N GLN A 34 10.43 18.58 10.55
CA GLN A 34 11.66 17.97 11.05
C GLN A 34 12.70 17.83 9.94
N ALA A 35 13.98 17.75 10.32
CA ALA A 35 15.06 17.47 9.38
C ALA A 35 15.01 15.99 8.94
N SER A 36 15.01 15.77 7.62
CA SER A 36 15.13 14.43 7.01
C SER A 36 16.58 14.09 6.69
N ASN A 37 16.86 12.81 6.43
CA ASN A 37 18.13 12.34 5.89
C ASN A 37 17.88 11.45 4.66
N PRO A 38 17.81 12.03 3.45
CA PRO A 38 17.50 11.28 2.23
C PRO A 38 18.46 10.12 1.95
N ARG A 39 19.76 10.31 2.24
CA ARG A 39 20.78 9.26 2.05
C ARG A 39 20.52 8.09 2.99
N GLU A 40 20.22 8.37 4.25
CA GLU A 40 19.91 7.33 5.23
C GLU A 40 18.61 6.62 4.87
N ALA A 41 17.57 7.35 4.46
CA ALA A 41 16.31 6.78 4.02
C ALA A 41 16.50 5.78 2.87
N ALA A 42 17.31 6.14 1.86
CA ALA A 42 17.65 5.24 0.77
C ALA A 42 18.45 4.01 1.25
N ARG A 43 19.39 4.18 2.19
CA ARG A 43 20.17 3.07 2.75
C ARG A 43 19.33 2.10 3.58
N GLN A 44 18.41 2.60 4.39
CA GLN A 44 17.47 1.80 5.17
C GLN A 44 16.60 0.93 4.24
N GLY A 45 16.01 1.52 3.20
CA GLY A 45 15.24 0.78 2.19
C GLY A 45 16.08 -0.28 1.47
N LEU A 46 17.27 0.09 0.97
CA LEU A 46 18.18 -0.83 0.28
C LEU A 46 18.65 -1.99 1.18
N ALA A 47 18.88 -1.73 2.47
CA ALA A 47 19.24 -2.78 3.43
C ALA A 47 18.11 -3.81 3.59
N LYS A 48 16.85 -3.36 3.68
CA LYS A 48 15.68 -4.25 3.69
C LYS A 48 15.60 -5.09 2.42
N MET A 49 15.63 -4.43 1.26
CA MET A 49 15.57 -5.10 -0.05
C MET A 49 16.66 -6.17 -0.19
N LYS A 50 17.91 -5.83 0.15
CA LYS A 50 19.03 -6.76 0.05
C LYS A 50 18.92 -7.92 1.03
N ALA A 51 18.50 -7.67 2.27
CA ALA A 51 18.32 -8.72 3.26
C ALA A 51 17.24 -9.72 2.86
N LEU A 52 16.11 -9.26 2.29
CA LEU A 52 15.07 -10.15 1.78
C LEU A 52 15.52 -10.93 0.54
N ALA A 53 16.24 -10.28 -0.38
CA ALA A 53 16.85 -10.95 -1.53
C ALA A 53 17.84 -12.05 -1.10
N ASP A 54 18.68 -11.78 -0.08
CA ASP A 54 19.64 -12.75 0.47
C ASP A 54 18.96 -13.93 1.18
N MET A 55 17.74 -13.72 1.68
CA MET A 55 16.88 -14.78 2.22
C MET A 55 16.16 -15.60 1.14
N GLY A 56 16.32 -15.25 -0.14
CA GLY A 56 15.76 -15.97 -1.28
C GLY A 56 14.42 -15.42 -1.80
N PHE A 57 13.86 -14.39 -1.16
CA PHE A 57 12.66 -13.70 -1.66
C PHE A 57 12.97 -12.94 -2.94
N LYS A 58 12.05 -12.92 -3.91
CA LYS A 58 12.27 -12.22 -5.18
C LYS A 58 12.10 -10.72 -4.95
N GLN A 59 13.10 -9.96 -5.38
CA GLN A 59 13.20 -8.52 -5.12
C GLN A 59 13.55 -7.77 -6.41
N GLY A 60 12.80 -6.70 -6.68
CA GLY A 60 13.06 -5.67 -7.68
C GLY A 60 13.03 -4.28 -7.05
N VAL A 61 13.34 -3.26 -7.85
CA VAL A 61 13.39 -1.87 -7.40
C VAL A 61 12.75 -0.94 -8.43
N LEU A 62 11.97 0.03 -7.95
CA LEU A 62 11.44 1.15 -8.74
C LEU A 62 12.26 2.40 -8.44
N ALA A 63 12.70 3.09 -9.50
CA ALA A 63 13.45 4.32 -9.39
C ALA A 63 12.59 5.47 -8.81
N PRO A 64 13.19 6.44 -8.09
CA PRO A 64 12.47 7.63 -7.66
C PRO A 64 12.05 8.46 -8.87
N GLN A 65 11.03 9.29 -8.69
CA GLN A 65 10.58 10.23 -9.72
C GLN A 65 11.39 11.54 -9.69
N GLU A 66 11.34 12.28 -10.81
CA GLU A 66 11.90 13.63 -10.90
C GLU A 66 11.27 14.56 -9.86
N ARG A 67 12.10 15.14 -9.00
CA ARG A 67 11.71 16.13 -7.98
C ARG A 67 12.82 17.20 -7.87
N PRO A 68 12.49 18.51 -7.77
CA PRO A 68 11.15 19.09 -7.81
C PRO A 68 10.41 18.85 -9.15
N ASP A 69 9.10 18.58 -9.11
CA ASP A 69 8.29 18.48 -10.34
C ASP A 69 7.99 19.88 -10.90
N VAL A 70 8.90 20.37 -11.74
CA VAL A 70 8.81 21.69 -12.38
C VAL A 70 7.63 21.76 -13.34
N ALA A 71 7.32 20.66 -14.03
CA ALA A 71 6.19 20.59 -14.94
C ALA A 71 4.85 20.78 -14.20
N ALA A 72 4.70 20.21 -13.01
CA ALA A 72 3.55 20.45 -12.14
C ALA A 72 3.43 21.91 -11.71
N LEU A 73 4.54 22.54 -11.31
CA LEU A 73 4.55 23.97 -10.99
C LEU A 73 4.14 24.82 -12.21
N ARG A 74 4.58 24.50 -13.42
CA ARG A 74 4.15 25.20 -14.63
C ARG A 74 2.64 25.10 -14.88
N ARG A 75 2.04 23.92 -14.62
CA ARG A 75 0.57 23.75 -14.70
C ARG A 75 -0.19 24.61 -13.69
N LEU A 76 0.47 25.03 -12.60
CA LEU A 76 -0.07 25.95 -11.59
C LEU A 76 0.23 27.43 -11.89
N GLY A 77 0.80 27.75 -13.05
CA GLY A 77 0.98 29.13 -13.53
C GLY A 77 2.37 29.73 -13.31
N PHE A 78 3.33 28.96 -12.79
CA PHE A 78 4.73 29.42 -12.71
C PHE A 78 5.40 29.36 -14.09
N SER A 79 6.04 30.45 -14.52
CA SER A 79 6.69 30.58 -15.84
C SER A 79 8.14 31.02 -15.72
N GLY A 80 8.92 30.81 -16.79
CA GLY A 80 10.37 31.07 -16.86
C GLY A 80 11.19 29.80 -17.14
N SER A 81 12.50 29.86 -16.96
CA SER A 81 13.38 28.69 -16.84
C SER A 81 13.04 27.84 -15.61
N ASP A 82 13.56 26.61 -15.53
CA ASP A 82 13.28 25.72 -14.38
C ASP A 82 13.75 26.33 -13.06
N ALA A 83 14.91 26.99 -13.06
CA ALA A 83 15.43 27.71 -11.91
C ALA A 83 14.50 28.86 -11.49
N GLU A 84 13.99 29.64 -12.44
CA GLU A 84 13.06 30.73 -12.15
C GLU A 84 11.72 30.20 -11.62
N VAL A 85 11.20 29.11 -12.19
CA VAL A 85 9.98 28.45 -11.69
C VAL A 85 10.14 28.02 -10.24
N ILE A 86 11.24 27.36 -9.89
CA ILE A 86 11.53 26.94 -8.51
C ILE A 86 11.68 28.14 -7.58
N GLN A 87 12.44 29.17 -7.98
CA GLN A 87 12.65 30.38 -7.17
C GLN A 87 11.35 31.16 -6.94
N ARG A 88 10.48 31.22 -7.94
CA ARG A 88 9.17 31.86 -7.81
C ARG A 88 8.26 31.04 -6.90
N ALA A 89 8.17 29.73 -7.09
CA ALA A 89 7.40 28.87 -6.19
C ALA A 89 7.91 28.98 -4.73
N ALA A 90 9.22 29.04 -4.50
CA ALA A 90 9.79 29.24 -3.17
C ALA A 90 9.37 30.57 -2.53
N ARG A 91 9.37 31.68 -3.29
CA ARG A 91 9.04 33.02 -2.78
C ARG A 91 7.54 33.26 -2.65
N GLU A 92 6.77 32.79 -3.63
CA GLU A 92 5.36 33.13 -3.80
C GLU A 92 4.43 32.08 -3.18
N ALA A 93 4.85 30.80 -3.14
CA ALA A 93 3.99 29.70 -2.68
C ALA A 93 4.80 28.48 -2.17
N MET A 94 5.61 28.66 -1.12
CA MET A 94 6.44 27.60 -0.55
C MET A 94 5.72 26.25 -0.33
N PRO A 95 4.45 26.20 0.16
CA PRO A 95 3.74 24.92 0.31
C PRO A 95 3.58 24.14 -1.00
N LEU A 96 3.42 24.82 -2.15
CA LEU A 96 3.36 24.17 -3.46
C LEU A 96 4.71 23.60 -3.88
N LEU A 97 5.80 24.34 -3.61
CA LEU A 97 7.15 23.82 -3.85
C LEU A 97 7.42 22.57 -3.01
N VAL A 98 7.11 22.61 -1.71
CA VAL A 98 7.27 21.46 -0.81
C VAL A 98 6.48 20.24 -1.32
N ALA A 99 5.24 20.45 -1.76
CA ALA A 99 4.43 19.39 -2.35
C ALA A 99 5.05 18.82 -3.64
N SER A 100 5.56 19.67 -4.53
CA SER A 100 6.26 19.25 -5.75
C SER A 100 7.64 18.65 -5.51
N CYS A 101 8.18 18.72 -4.29
CA CYS A 101 9.45 18.11 -3.89
C CYS A 101 9.28 16.77 -3.14
N SER A 102 8.06 16.32 -2.88
CA SER A 102 7.84 15.11 -2.07
C SER A 102 8.43 13.85 -2.73
N ALA A 103 9.14 13.04 -1.94
CA ALA A 103 9.65 11.73 -2.35
C ALA A 103 8.61 10.60 -2.20
N SER A 104 7.32 10.94 -2.13
CA SER A 104 6.22 10.00 -1.84
C SER A 104 6.06 8.85 -2.82
N SER A 105 6.64 8.95 -4.02
CA SER A 105 6.71 7.84 -4.98
C SER A 105 7.55 6.65 -4.50
N MET A 106 8.23 6.77 -3.35
CA MET A 106 8.90 5.64 -2.69
C MET A 106 7.91 4.60 -2.14
N TRP A 107 6.68 5.02 -1.80
CA TRP A 107 5.63 4.11 -1.30
C TRP A 107 4.87 3.51 -2.47
N VAL A 108 5.44 2.44 -2.99
CA VAL A 108 5.03 1.77 -4.23
C VAL A 108 3.89 0.78 -4.04
N ALA A 109 3.50 0.47 -2.80
CA ALA A 109 2.19 -0.13 -2.53
C ALA A 109 1.06 0.71 -3.13
N ASN A 110 1.25 2.02 -3.29
CA ASN A 110 0.28 2.90 -3.92
C ASN A 110 0.56 3.18 -5.41
N ALA A 111 1.59 2.58 -6.01
CA ALA A 111 1.95 2.88 -7.39
C ALA A 111 0.86 2.39 -8.37
N ALA A 112 0.36 1.18 -8.15
CA ALA A 112 -0.63 0.53 -9.00
C ALA A 112 -1.37 -0.56 -8.22
N THR A 113 -2.50 -1.00 -8.75
CA THR A 113 -3.03 -2.33 -8.46
C THR A 113 -2.50 -3.30 -9.52
N VAL A 114 -2.15 -4.52 -9.10
CA VAL A 114 -1.63 -5.57 -9.98
C VAL A 114 -2.48 -6.83 -9.81
N SER A 115 -2.97 -7.38 -10.92
CA SER A 115 -3.66 -8.68 -10.94
C SER A 115 -2.85 -9.71 -11.72
N PRO A 116 -2.47 -10.85 -11.11
CA PRO A 116 -1.75 -11.91 -11.79
C PRO A 116 -2.54 -12.54 -12.95
N SER A 117 -1.82 -13.08 -13.93
CA SER A 117 -2.39 -13.77 -15.09
C SER A 117 -3.29 -14.95 -14.75
N ALA A 118 -3.17 -15.51 -13.55
CA ALA A 118 -4.03 -16.60 -13.09
C ALA A 118 -5.47 -16.15 -12.81
N ASP A 119 -5.72 -14.84 -12.68
CA ASP A 119 -7.02 -14.28 -12.29
C ASP A 119 -7.70 -13.45 -13.39
N THR A 120 -6.93 -13.02 -14.40
CA THR A 120 -7.41 -12.16 -15.48
C THR A 120 -7.97 -12.98 -16.63
N ALA A 121 -9.01 -12.46 -17.27
CA ALA A 121 -9.72 -13.16 -18.35
C ALA A 121 -8.86 -13.48 -19.58
N ASP A 122 -7.81 -12.69 -19.84
CA ASP A 122 -6.94 -12.85 -21.01
C ASP A 122 -5.59 -13.54 -20.69
N GLY A 123 -5.37 -13.94 -19.43
CA GLY A 123 -4.16 -14.63 -19.00
C GLY A 123 -2.90 -13.76 -18.96
N ARG A 124 -3.02 -12.43 -18.93
CA ARG A 124 -1.89 -11.49 -18.75
C ARG A 124 -1.86 -10.91 -17.34
N VAL A 125 -0.71 -10.41 -16.90
CA VAL A 125 -0.61 -9.63 -15.66
C VAL A 125 -1.06 -8.19 -15.96
N HIS A 126 -2.08 -7.72 -15.25
CA HIS A 126 -2.67 -6.40 -15.47
C HIS A 126 -2.15 -5.40 -14.43
N PHE A 127 -1.81 -4.20 -14.89
CA PHE A 127 -1.41 -3.07 -14.06
C PHE A 127 -2.34 -1.89 -14.31
N THR A 128 -2.92 -1.33 -13.25
CA THR A 128 -3.58 -0.01 -13.31
C THR A 128 -2.87 0.92 -12.34
N ALA A 129 -2.21 1.97 -12.86
CA ALA A 129 -1.56 2.96 -12.01
C ALA A 129 -2.61 3.70 -11.17
N ALA A 130 -2.37 3.87 -9.86
CA ALA A 130 -3.33 4.53 -8.99
C ALA A 130 -3.29 6.06 -9.21
N ASN A 131 -4.45 6.71 -9.22
CA ASN A 131 -4.50 8.16 -9.47
C ASN A 131 -4.09 9.01 -8.27
N LEU A 132 -4.14 8.46 -7.05
CA LEU A 132 -3.75 9.12 -5.80
C LEU A 132 -4.39 10.49 -5.61
N ASN A 133 -5.63 10.62 -6.09
CA ASN A 133 -6.32 11.90 -6.23
C ASN A 133 -6.48 12.65 -4.90
N CYS A 134 -6.55 11.94 -3.78
CA CYS A 134 -6.82 12.55 -2.47
C CYS A 134 -5.73 13.54 -2.03
N LYS A 135 -4.47 13.34 -2.45
CA LYS A 135 -3.33 14.16 -2.02
C LYS A 135 -2.60 14.73 -3.22
N TYR A 136 -2.56 16.06 -3.35
CA TYR A 136 -1.95 16.74 -4.51
C TYR A 136 -0.52 16.24 -4.83
N HIS A 137 0.37 16.22 -3.83
CA HIS A 137 1.76 15.78 -4.00
C HIS A 137 1.90 14.33 -4.49
N ARG A 138 0.85 13.51 -4.29
CA ARG A 138 0.78 12.13 -4.79
C ARG A 138 0.06 12.01 -6.13
N SER A 139 -0.95 12.84 -6.36
CA SER A 139 -1.72 12.86 -7.62
C SER A 139 -0.87 13.19 -8.86
N ILE A 140 0.33 13.75 -8.67
CA ILE A 140 1.30 14.01 -9.74
C ILE A 140 2.21 12.79 -10.04
N GLU A 141 2.11 11.70 -9.29
CA GLU A 141 2.96 10.52 -9.44
C GLU A 141 2.56 9.65 -10.65
N HIS A 142 1.27 9.45 -10.86
CA HIS A 142 0.75 8.40 -11.74
C HIS A 142 1.23 8.48 -13.20
N PRO A 143 1.40 9.66 -13.85
CA PRO A 143 1.85 9.69 -15.24
C PRO A 143 3.26 9.10 -15.40
N THR A 144 4.16 9.37 -14.46
CA THR A 144 5.52 8.81 -14.46
C THR A 144 5.50 7.35 -14.05
N THR A 145 4.70 6.98 -13.06
CA THR A 145 4.52 5.58 -12.66
C THR A 145 4.05 4.71 -13.82
N SER A 146 3.05 5.14 -14.60
CA SER A 146 2.60 4.41 -15.80
C SER A 146 3.73 4.20 -16.82
N ARG A 147 4.58 5.21 -17.05
CA ARG A 147 5.73 5.07 -17.97
C ARG A 147 6.78 4.10 -17.44
N VAL A 148 7.08 4.15 -16.14
CA VAL A 148 8.05 3.24 -15.51
C VAL A 148 7.55 1.79 -15.57
N LEU A 149 6.29 1.53 -15.20
CA LEU A 149 5.69 0.20 -15.27
C LEU A 149 5.67 -0.33 -16.72
N GLY A 150 5.23 0.49 -17.66
CA GLY A 150 5.23 0.14 -19.09
C GLY A 150 6.63 -0.16 -19.65
N ALA A 151 7.66 0.53 -19.15
CA ALA A 151 9.05 0.28 -19.55
C ALA A 151 9.63 -1.00 -18.92
N MET A 152 9.29 -1.30 -17.66
CA MET A 152 9.79 -2.46 -16.93
C MET A 152 9.10 -3.77 -17.33
N PHE A 153 7.80 -3.72 -17.58
CA PHE A 153 6.97 -4.86 -17.95
C PHE A 153 6.43 -4.69 -19.37
N ASN A 154 7.35 -4.65 -20.34
CA ASN A 154 7.05 -4.16 -21.70
C ASN A 154 6.59 -5.22 -22.71
N ASP A 155 6.64 -6.51 -22.36
CA ASP A 155 6.19 -7.57 -23.26
C ASP A 155 4.66 -7.70 -23.20
N GLU A 156 3.99 -7.12 -24.20
CA GLU A 156 2.51 -7.07 -24.31
C GLU A 156 1.85 -8.45 -24.36
N LYS A 157 2.62 -9.51 -24.65
CA LYS A 157 2.16 -10.89 -24.56
C LYS A 157 1.87 -11.32 -23.12
N TYR A 158 2.60 -10.78 -22.15
CA TYR A 158 2.48 -11.16 -20.74
C TYR A 158 1.89 -10.05 -19.87
N PHE A 159 1.98 -8.79 -20.31
CA PHE A 159 1.64 -7.63 -19.49
C PHE A 159 0.63 -6.73 -20.20
N ALA A 160 -0.38 -6.28 -19.45
CA ALA A 160 -1.35 -5.28 -19.89
C ALA A 160 -1.30 -4.07 -18.95
N HIS A 161 -1.21 -2.87 -19.52
CA HIS A 161 -1.14 -1.61 -18.77
C HIS A 161 -2.37 -0.77 -19.03
N HIS A 162 -2.98 -0.28 -17.95
CA HIS A 162 -4.15 0.59 -18.00
C HIS A 162 -3.77 1.99 -17.51
N ALA A 163 -4.43 3.00 -18.07
CA ALA A 163 -4.33 4.36 -17.58
C ALA A 163 -4.90 4.46 -16.16
N ALA A 164 -4.37 5.38 -15.35
CA ALA A 164 -4.96 5.70 -14.08
C ALA A 164 -6.42 6.17 -14.24
N LEU A 165 -7.26 5.84 -13.26
CA LEU A 165 -8.67 6.25 -13.25
C LEU A 165 -8.79 7.80 -13.26
N PRO A 166 -9.92 8.36 -13.73
CA PRO A 166 -10.13 9.81 -13.76
C PRO A 166 -9.78 10.47 -12.43
N ALA A 167 -8.99 11.55 -12.49
CA ALA A 167 -8.47 12.25 -11.31
C ALA A 167 -9.55 13.13 -10.65
N VAL A 168 -10.59 12.49 -10.13
CA VAL A 168 -11.70 13.09 -9.39
C VAL A 168 -11.99 12.27 -8.13
N ALA A 169 -12.55 12.92 -7.11
CA ALA A 169 -12.78 12.28 -5.82
C ALA A 169 -13.70 11.05 -5.91
N GLN A 170 -14.59 10.99 -6.91
CA GLN A 170 -15.50 9.85 -7.13
C GLN A 170 -14.77 8.56 -7.54
N PHE A 171 -13.56 8.68 -8.08
CA PHE A 171 -12.71 7.57 -8.46
C PHE A 171 -11.38 7.61 -7.69
N GLY A 172 -11.42 8.03 -6.42
CA GLY A 172 -10.24 8.02 -5.55
C GLY A 172 -9.66 6.61 -5.43
N ASP A 173 -8.42 6.45 -5.86
CA ASP A 173 -7.72 5.17 -5.93
C ASP A 173 -6.30 5.29 -5.39
N GLU A 174 -5.96 4.43 -4.43
CA GLU A 174 -4.67 4.36 -3.76
C GLU A 174 -3.96 3.01 -3.98
N GLY A 175 -4.39 2.23 -4.97
CA GLY A 175 -3.65 1.08 -5.49
C GLY A 175 -3.56 -0.12 -4.55
N ALA A 176 -2.43 -0.82 -4.60
CA ALA A 176 -2.23 -2.07 -3.87
C ALA A 176 -2.25 -1.95 -2.33
N ALA A 177 -2.06 -0.76 -1.75
CA ALA A 177 -2.24 -0.54 -0.30
C ALA A 177 -3.67 -0.84 0.19
N ASN A 178 -4.64 -0.90 -0.72
CA ASN A 178 -6.03 -1.29 -0.48
C ASN A 178 -6.42 -2.59 -1.19
N HIS A 179 -5.42 -3.39 -1.56
CA HIS A 179 -5.58 -4.64 -2.28
C HIS A 179 -4.86 -5.76 -1.53
N THR A 180 -5.41 -6.96 -1.61
CA THR A 180 -4.75 -8.18 -1.14
C THR A 180 -5.19 -9.32 -2.02
N ARG A 181 -4.34 -10.32 -2.22
CA ARG A 181 -4.68 -11.49 -3.00
C ARG A 181 -4.56 -12.74 -2.16
N PHE A 182 -5.59 -13.57 -2.17
CA PHE A 182 -5.58 -14.87 -1.52
C PHE A 182 -5.55 -16.01 -2.54
N CYS A 183 -4.67 -16.98 -2.35
CA CYS A 183 -4.52 -18.12 -3.25
C CYS A 183 -3.88 -19.31 -2.55
N ARG A 184 -4.18 -20.53 -3.02
CA ARG A 184 -3.48 -21.74 -2.59
C ARG A 184 -2.00 -21.74 -2.97
N ALA A 185 -1.70 -21.27 -4.18
CA ALA A 185 -0.35 -21.04 -4.69
C ALA A 185 -0.35 -19.82 -5.62
N TYR A 186 0.75 -19.07 -5.68
CA TYR A 186 0.83 -17.82 -6.46
C TYR A 186 0.56 -17.99 -7.96
N GLY A 187 0.75 -19.19 -8.51
CA GLY A 187 0.49 -19.49 -9.92
C GLY A 187 -0.94 -19.94 -10.23
N GLU A 188 -1.79 -20.08 -9.20
CA GLU A 188 -3.16 -20.58 -9.33
C GLU A 188 -4.17 -19.47 -9.13
N ALA A 189 -5.36 -19.64 -9.70
CA ALA A 189 -6.45 -18.69 -9.56
C ALA A 189 -6.76 -18.43 -8.09
N GLY A 190 -6.85 -17.16 -7.73
CA GLY A 190 -7.06 -16.66 -6.38
C GLY A 190 -8.32 -15.82 -6.24
N VAL A 191 -8.42 -15.18 -5.08
CA VAL A 191 -9.44 -14.21 -4.73
C VAL A 191 -8.76 -12.87 -4.48
N GLU A 192 -9.09 -11.88 -5.31
CA GLU A 192 -8.65 -10.50 -5.18
C GLU A 192 -9.57 -9.80 -4.17
N PHE A 193 -8.96 -9.16 -3.17
CA PHE A 193 -9.63 -8.51 -2.06
C PHE A 193 -9.39 -7.01 -2.13
N PHE A 194 -10.45 -6.25 -2.43
CA PHE A 194 -10.40 -4.80 -2.53
C PHE A 194 -11.08 -4.17 -1.33
N VAL A 195 -10.35 -3.30 -0.65
CA VAL A 195 -10.85 -2.60 0.55
C VAL A 195 -11.08 -1.13 0.22
N TYR A 196 -12.25 -0.60 0.56
CA TYR A 196 -12.59 0.81 0.30
C TYR A 196 -13.07 1.50 1.58
N GLY A 197 -12.91 2.83 1.63
CA GLY A 197 -13.34 3.61 2.81
C GLY A 197 -14.75 4.19 2.67
N ARG A 198 -15.22 4.42 1.43
CA ARG A 198 -16.56 4.95 1.15
C ARG A 198 -17.07 4.57 -0.24
N SER A 199 -18.38 4.67 -0.46
CA SER A 199 -18.95 4.80 -1.80
C SER A 199 -19.03 6.28 -2.20
N ALA A 200 -18.76 6.58 -3.46
CA ALA A 200 -18.87 7.92 -4.03
C ALA A 200 -20.28 8.26 -4.53
N PHE A 201 -21.07 7.25 -4.93
CA PHE A 201 -22.39 7.45 -5.51
C PHE A 201 -23.54 6.86 -4.70
N ASP A 202 -23.26 6.18 -3.59
CA ASP A 202 -24.26 5.65 -2.67
C ASP A 202 -24.01 6.14 -1.24
N SER A 203 -24.75 7.16 -0.84
CA SER A 203 -24.65 7.79 0.48
C SER A 203 -25.21 6.95 1.62
N ARG A 204 -25.76 5.76 1.34
CA ARG A 204 -26.23 4.83 2.39
C ARG A 204 -25.06 4.13 3.08
N TYR A 205 -23.92 4.01 2.39
CA TYR A 205 -22.71 3.48 3.00
C TYR A 205 -22.18 4.48 4.04
N PRO A 206 -21.83 4.04 5.26
CA PRO A 206 -21.22 4.93 6.23
C PRO A 206 -19.86 5.42 5.72
N ALA A 207 -19.38 6.54 6.23
CA ALA A 207 -18.09 7.11 5.85
C ALA A 207 -17.41 7.71 7.09
N PRO A 208 -16.07 7.80 7.10
CA PRO A 208 -15.34 8.41 8.21
C PRO A 208 -15.72 9.89 8.35
N GLN A 209 -15.69 10.40 9.58
CA GLN A 209 -16.15 11.75 9.93
C GLN A 209 -15.02 12.75 10.15
N LYS A 210 -13.81 12.26 10.47
CA LYS A 210 -12.64 13.07 10.80
C LYS A 210 -11.60 13.03 9.69
N TYR A 211 -11.21 11.85 9.23
CA TYR A 211 -10.17 11.68 8.21
C TYR A 211 -10.75 11.19 6.88
N PRO A 212 -10.17 11.60 5.73
CA PRO A 212 -10.77 11.29 4.43
C PRO A 212 -10.61 9.80 4.08
N ALA A 213 -11.70 9.17 3.66
CA ALA A 213 -11.64 7.91 2.93
C ALA A 213 -11.11 8.15 1.51
N ARG A 214 -9.87 7.73 1.27
CA ARG A 214 -9.14 7.96 0.02
C ARG A 214 -9.57 7.02 -1.10
N GLN A 215 -9.79 5.74 -0.76
CA GLN A 215 -10.27 4.72 -1.68
C GLN A 215 -11.80 4.74 -1.77
N THR A 216 -12.31 4.70 -3.00
CA THR A 216 -13.74 4.56 -3.29
C THR A 216 -14.07 3.14 -3.77
N LEU A 217 -15.27 2.65 -3.44
CA LEU A 217 -15.77 1.39 -3.99
C LEU A 217 -15.75 1.40 -5.52
N GLU A 218 -16.09 2.54 -6.12
CA GLU A 218 -16.21 2.70 -7.56
C GLU A 218 -14.86 2.65 -8.26
N ALA A 219 -13.80 3.17 -7.63
CA ALA A 219 -12.43 2.95 -8.10
C ALA A 219 -12.05 1.47 -8.07
N SER A 220 -12.28 0.79 -6.94
CA SER A 220 -11.96 -0.64 -6.80
C SER A 220 -12.69 -1.49 -7.84
N GLN A 221 -13.98 -1.25 -8.07
CA GLN A 221 -14.75 -1.94 -9.10
C GLN A 221 -14.30 -1.59 -10.53
N ALA A 222 -13.87 -0.35 -10.77
CA ALA A 222 -13.33 0.05 -12.06
C ALA A 222 -12.01 -0.67 -12.37
N VAL A 223 -11.10 -0.77 -11.41
CA VAL A 223 -9.86 -1.53 -11.53
C VAL A 223 -10.16 -3.01 -11.80
N ALA A 224 -11.08 -3.63 -11.04
CA ALA A 224 -11.46 -5.02 -11.27
C ALA A 224 -11.99 -5.26 -12.70
N ARG A 225 -12.78 -4.33 -13.25
CA ARG A 225 -13.24 -4.38 -14.65
C ARG A 225 -12.10 -4.23 -15.65
N LEU A 226 -11.19 -3.28 -15.46
CA LEU A 226 -10.00 -3.09 -16.31
C LEU A 226 -9.10 -4.34 -16.32
N HIS A 227 -9.06 -5.05 -15.19
CA HIS A 227 -8.29 -6.26 -15.02
C HIS A 227 -9.00 -7.52 -15.55
N GLY A 228 -10.27 -7.41 -15.97
CA GLY A 228 -11.06 -8.55 -16.44
C GLY A 228 -11.27 -9.62 -15.37
N LEU A 229 -11.37 -9.22 -14.10
CA LEU A 229 -11.57 -10.13 -12.99
C LEU A 229 -13.02 -10.64 -12.96
N SER A 230 -13.19 -11.93 -12.65
CA SER A 230 -14.51 -12.53 -12.44
C SER A 230 -15.10 -12.14 -11.09
N ASP A 231 -16.42 -11.96 -11.01
CA ASP A 231 -17.13 -11.75 -9.74
C ASP A 231 -16.92 -12.90 -8.75
N ASP A 232 -16.69 -14.13 -9.23
CA ASP A 232 -16.35 -15.30 -8.39
C ASP A 232 -14.94 -15.22 -7.80
N GLY A 233 -14.09 -14.34 -8.34
CA GLY A 233 -12.71 -14.12 -7.92
C GLY A 233 -12.47 -12.82 -7.17
N VAL A 234 -13.50 -12.04 -6.83
CA VAL A 234 -13.34 -10.73 -6.20
C VAL A 234 -14.17 -10.58 -4.94
N VAL A 235 -13.62 -10.01 -3.87
CA VAL A 235 -14.37 -9.55 -2.70
C VAL A 235 -14.12 -8.06 -2.48
N TYR A 236 -15.20 -7.31 -2.27
CA TYR A 236 -15.12 -5.91 -1.86
C TYR A 236 -15.50 -5.79 -0.39
N ALA A 237 -14.65 -5.16 0.42
CA ALA A 237 -14.95 -4.89 1.82
C ALA A 237 -14.86 -3.40 2.12
N GLN A 238 -15.80 -2.90 2.91
CA GLN A 238 -15.66 -1.59 3.48
C GLN A 238 -14.77 -1.66 4.72
N GLN A 239 -13.70 -0.86 4.74
CA GLN A 239 -12.91 -0.63 5.94
C GLN A 239 -13.78 0.05 7.00
N ASN A 240 -13.61 -0.33 8.26
CA ASN A 240 -14.38 0.28 9.35
C ASN A 240 -14.11 1.80 9.40
N PRO A 241 -15.13 2.66 9.20
CA PRO A 241 -14.94 4.11 9.21
C PRO A 241 -14.29 4.63 10.50
N ALA A 242 -14.55 3.97 11.63
CA ALA A 242 -14.00 4.35 12.93
C ALA A 242 -12.48 4.17 13.01
N VAL A 243 -11.89 3.20 12.29
CA VAL A 243 -10.43 3.02 12.28
C VAL A 243 -9.76 4.00 11.31
N ILE A 244 -10.43 4.38 10.22
CA ILE A 244 -9.95 5.45 9.34
C ILE A 244 -9.81 6.75 10.13
N ASP A 245 -10.80 7.10 10.96
CA ASP A 245 -10.77 8.26 11.85
C ASP A 245 -9.70 8.20 12.95
N GLN A 246 -9.10 7.02 13.16
CA GLN A 246 -7.97 6.80 14.08
C GLN A 246 -6.61 6.83 13.36
N GLY A 247 -6.57 7.03 12.03
CA GLY A 247 -5.33 7.16 11.26
C GLY A 247 -5.03 5.99 10.33
N VAL A 248 -5.95 5.04 10.17
CA VAL A 248 -5.85 3.95 9.18
C VAL A 248 -6.28 4.47 7.81
N PHE A 249 -5.39 5.20 7.14
CA PHE A 249 -5.72 5.84 5.85
C PHE A 249 -5.69 4.89 4.64
N HIS A 250 -5.13 3.68 4.82
CA HIS A 250 -5.07 2.57 3.86
C HIS A 250 -5.28 1.24 4.58
N ASN A 251 -5.71 0.20 3.86
CA ASN A 251 -5.93 -1.14 4.42
C ASN A 251 -4.66 -1.78 4.98
N ASP A 252 -3.53 -1.57 4.32
CA ASP A 252 -2.20 -2.04 4.73
C ASP A 252 -1.71 -1.43 6.07
N VAL A 253 -2.47 -0.55 6.73
CA VAL A 253 -2.19 -0.06 8.09
C VAL A 253 -2.95 -0.87 9.16
N ILE A 254 -3.91 -1.71 8.76
CA ILE A 254 -4.76 -2.49 9.70
C ILE A 254 -4.94 -3.96 9.31
N SER A 255 -4.55 -4.37 8.10
CA SER A 255 -4.47 -5.77 7.70
C SER A 255 -3.43 -6.01 6.60
N VAL A 256 -2.92 -7.23 6.54
CA VAL A 256 -2.07 -7.74 5.45
C VAL A 256 -2.42 -9.20 5.20
N GLY A 257 -2.39 -9.63 3.94
CA GLY A 257 -2.60 -11.03 3.60
C GLY A 257 -1.54 -11.54 2.64
N ASN A 258 -1.36 -12.86 2.65
CA ASN A 258 -0.45 -13.56 1.76
C ASN A 258 -0.84 -15.04 1.67
N GLY A 259 -0.81 -15.60 0.46
CA GLY A 259 -1.24 -16.97 0.22
C GLY A 259 -2.66 -17.19 0.73
N GLU A 260 -2.84 -18.06 1.71
CA GLU A 260 -4.16 -18.35 2.28
C GLU A 260 -4.43 -17.62 3.60
N VAL A 261 -3.51 -16.77 4.06
CA VAL A 261 -3.52 -16.16 5.40
C VAL A 261 -3.89 -14.68 5.32
N LEU A 262 -4.86 -14.25 6.12
CA LEU A 262 -5.15 -12.85 6.43
C LEU A 262 -4.74 -12.56 7.89
N PHE A 263 -3.82 -11.63 8.08
CA PHE A 263 -3.45 -11.08 9.38
C PHE A 263 -4.07 -9.68 9.55
N TYR A 264 -4.99 -9.52 10.50
CA TYR A 264 -5.82 -8.31 10.59
C TYR A 264 -6.22 -7.98 12.03
N HIS A 265 -6.50 -6.69 12.27
CA HIS A 265 -7.10 -6.24 13.53
C HIS A 265 -8.60 -6.56 13.56
N GLU A 266 -9.18 -6.91 14.70
CA GLU A 266 -10.61 -7.26 14.80
C GLU A 266 -11.56 -6.15 14.30
N ASP A 267 -11.13 -4.90 14.41
CA ASP A 267 -11.86 -3.71 13.94
C ASP A 267 -11.60 -3.31 12.48
N ALA A 268 -10.84 -4.09 11.70
CA ALA A 268 -10.40 -3.67 10.37
C ALA A 268 -11.56 -3.37 9.40
N PHE A 269 -12.62 -4.17 9.43
CA PHE A 269 -13.71 -4.12 8.46
C PHE A 269 -15.05 -3.80 9.14
N LEU A 270 -15.95 -3.16 8.42
CA LEU A 270 -17.28 -2.82 8.94
C LEU A 270 -18.13 -4.06 9.21
N GLU A 271 -18.14 -5.00 8.26
CA GLU A 271 -18.94 -6.23 8.28
C GLU A 271 -18.01 -7.46 8.30
N THR A 272 -17.11 -7.52 9.29
CA THR A 272 -16.00 -8.50 9.36
C THR A 272 -16.44 -9.93 9.09
N ASP A 273 -17.46 -10.45 9.79
CA ASP A 273 -17.88 -11.84 9.64
C ASP A 273 -18.37 -12.16 8.22
N ALA A 274 -19.11 -11.23 7.61
CA ALA A 274 -19.60 -11.38 6.23
C ALA A 274 -18.44 -11.36 5.22
N VAL A 275 -17.46 -10.47 5.43
CA VAL A 275 -16.24 -10.38 4.60
C VAL A 275 -15.43 -11.68 4.69
N LEU A 276 -15.14 -12.16 5.90
CA LEU A 276 -14.39 -13.40 6.10
C LEU A 276 -15.15 -14.62 5.54
N GLY A 277 -16.49 -14.64 5.66
CA GLY A 277 -17.35 -15.65 5.05
C GLY A 277 -17.22 -15.70 3.53
N GLN A 278 -17.26 -14.55 2.86
CA GLN A 278 -17.10 -14.46 1.41
C GLN A 278 -15.70 -14.89 0.96
N LEU A 279 -14.64 -14.40 1.64
CA LEU A 279 -13.26 -14.79 1.34
C LEU A 279 -13.06 -16.30 1.48
N ARG A 280 -13.56 -16.88 2.58
CA ARG A 280 -13.49 -18.32 2.81
C ARG A 280 -14.22 -19.10 1.73
N ALA A 281 -15.45 -18.71 1.37
CA ALA A 281 -16.25 -19.41 0.37
C ALA A 281 -15.61 -19.36 -1.02
N LYS A 282 -15.18 -18.16 -1.48
CA LYS A 282 -14.58 -17.96 -2.81
C LYS A 282 -13.20 -18.59 -2.93
N LEU A 283 -12.41 -18.60 -1.85
CA LEU A 283 -11.11 -19.27 -1.88
C LEU A 283 -11.28 -20.80 -1.86
N ALA A 284 -12.24 -21.31 -1.09
CA ALA A 284 -12.56 -22.74 -1.07
C ALA A 284 -13.04 -23.25 -2.43
N SER A 285 -13.84 -22.47 -3.17
CA SER A 285 -14.24 -22.84 -4.54
C SER A 285 -13.06 -22.88 -5.53
N LYS A 286 -11.92 -22.29 -5.17
CA LYS A 286 -10.65 -22.34 -5.91
C LYS A 286 -9.64 -23.33 -5.30
N GLY A 287 -10.10 -24.16 -4.36
CA GLY A 287 -9.30 -25.22 -3.73
C GLY A 287 -8.36 -24.74 -2.62
N GLY A 288 -8.44 -23.47 -2.20
CA GLY A 288 -7.64 -22.94 -1.10
C GLY A 288 -8.35 -23.04 0.26
N ASN A 289 -7.59 -22.88 1.34
CA ASN A 289 -8.02 -22.97 2.72
C ASN A 289 -7.76 -21.67 3.48
N PHE A 290 -8.74 -20.76 3.47
CA PHE A 290 -8.60 -19.44 4.07
C PHE A 290 -8.39 -19.49 5.59
N GLN A 291 -7.33 -18.85 6.05
CA GLN A 291 -6.91 -18.77 7.45
C GLN A 291 -6.88 -17.31 7.91
N ALA A 292 -7.69 -16.97 8.91
CA ALA A 292 -7.75 -15.61 9.45
C ALA A 292 -7.06 -15.57 10.82
N ILE A 293 -6.01 -14.77 10.94
CA ILE A 293 -5.31 -14.46 12.18
C ILE A 293 -5.81 -13.10 12.67
N CYS A 294 -6.74 -13.14 13.63
CA CYS A 294 -7.32 -11.95 14.23
C CYS A 294 -6.47 -11.45 15.39
N VAL A 295 -6.15 -10.16 15.40
CA VAL A 295 -5.57 -9.47 16.55
C VAL A 295 -6.71 -8.81 17.33
N PRO A 296 -7.03 -9.28 18.55
CA PRO A 296 -8.05 -8.65 19.37
C PRO A 296 -7.57 -7.29 19.87
N ARG A 297 -8.45 -6.30 19.90
CA ARG A 297 -8.26 -4.94 20.44
C ARG A 297 -7.78 -4.97 21.88
N ALA A 298 -8.21 -5.99 22.64
CA ALA A 298 -7.77 -6.21 24.01
C ALA A 298 -6.27 -6.54 24.13
N ALA A 299 -5.66 -7.13 23.09
CA ALA A 299 -4.22 -7.40 23.05
C ALA A 299 -3.44 -6.23 22.45
N VAL A 300 -3.92 -5.68 21.33
CA VAL A 300 -3.31 -4.53 20.65
C VAL A 300 -4.44 -3.59 20.24
N ALA A 301 -4.49 -2.38 20.82
CA ALA A 301 -5.48 -1.40 20.42
C ALA A 301 -5.17 -0.82 19.03
N VAL A 302 -6.16 -0.23 18.35
CA VAL A 302 -5.97 0.43 17.05
C VAL A 302 -4.89 1.51 17.11
N GLU A 303 -4.81 2.28 18.21
CA GLU A 303 -3.75 3.27 18.39
C GLU A 303 -2.36 2.63 18.39
N ASP A 304 -2.18 1.51 19.08
CA ASP A 304 -0.91 0.79 19.12
C ASP A 304 -0.56 0.23 17.74
N ALA A 305 -1.54 -0.29 17.01
CA ALA A 305 -1.37 -0.74 15.63
C ALA A 305 -0.93 0.40 14.68
N VAL A 306 -1.59 1.56 14.74
CA VAL A 306 -1.26 2.75 13.93
C VAL A 306 0.11 3.33 14.30
N ARG A 307 0.50 3.31 15.58
CA ARG A 307 1.79 3.86 16.01
C ARG A 307 2.96 2.94 15.71
N SER A 308 2.74 1.63 15.76
CA SER A 308 3.77 0.61 15.52
C SER A 308 3.87 0.16 14.07
N TYR A 309 2.83 0.41 13.26
CA TYR A 309 2.71 -0.12 11.89
C TYR A 309 2.73 -1.66 11.84
N LEU A 310 2.19 -2.33 12.87
CA LEU A 310 2.13 -3.80 12.95
C LEU A 310 1.59 -4.46 11.67
N PHE A 311 0.51 -3.91 11.12
CA PHE A 311 -0.13 -4.47 9.92
C PHE A 311 0.48 -3.95 8.62
N ASN A 312 1.32 -2.91 8.67
CA ASN A 312 2.11 -2.48 7.51
C ASN A 312 3.38 -3.31 7.37
N SER A 313 3.26 -4.60 7.67
CA SER A 313 4.29 -5.60 7.59
C SER A 313 4.22 -6.35 6.27
N GLN A 314 5.33 -6.93 5.84
CA GLN A 314 5.29 -7.91 4.75
C GLN A 314 5.09 -9.30 5.35
N LEU A 315 4.09 -10.04 4.87
CA LEU A 315 3.86 -11.43 5.23
C LEU A 315 4.37 -12.30 4.08
N LEU A 316 5.50 -13.00 4.28
CA LEU A 316 6.24 -13.65 3.19
C LEU A 316 6.25 -15.17 3.36
N SER A 317 5.96 -15.92 2.28
CA SER A 317 6.00 -17.39 2.28
C SER A 317 7.41 -17.93 2.07
N ARG A 318 7.85 -18.86 2.93
CA ARG A 318 9.07 -19.66 2.74
C ARG A 318 8.76 -20.94 1.95
N GLU A 319 9.80 -21.59 1.44
CA GLU A 319 9.65 -22.83 0.65
C GLU A 319 9.06 -24.00 1.46
N ASP A 320 9.24 -23.99 2.79
CA ASP A 320 8.68 -24.99 3.71
C ASP A 320 7.20 -24.72 4.09
N GLY A 321 6.60 -23.67 3.54
CA GLY A 321 5.21 -23.25 3.82
C GLY A 321 5.06 -22.40 5.07
N SER A 322 6.11 -22.19 5.86
CA SER A 322 6.09 -21.23 6.97
C SER A 322 6.12 -19.78 6.47
N MET A 323 5.66 -18.85 7.30
CA MET A 323 5.66 -17.42 6.97
C MET A 323 6.61 -16.62 7.85
N LEU A 324 7.27 -15.65 7.22
CA LEU A 324 8.06 -14.61 7.85
C LEU A 324 7.24 -13.32 7.88
N LEU A 325 7.13 -12.68 9.06
CA LEU A 325 6.53 -11.36 9.21
C LEU A 325 7.63 -10.30 9.33
N VAL A 326 7.67 -9.37 8.38
CA VAL A 326 8.65 -8.27 8.35
C VAL A 326 8.02 -7.02 8.94
N VAL A 327 8.50 -6.56 10.09
CA VAL A 327 7.93 -5.44 10.85
C VAL A 327 8.96 -4.30 11.00
N PRO A 328 8.52 -3.04 11.20
CA PRO A 328 9.43 -1.95 11.53
C PRO A 328 9.87 -2.00 13.01
N GLU A 329 10.96 -1.31 13.36
CA GLU A 329 11.51 -1.23 14.72
C GLU A 329 10.49 -0.71 15.76
N GLU A 330 9.54 0.12 15.34
CA GLU A 330 8.43 0.63 16.15
C GLU A 330 7.56 -0.49 16.74
N CYS A 331 7.45 -1.65 16.08
CA CYS A 331 6.79 -2.84 16.65
C CYS A 331 7.53 -3.40 17.85
N ARG A 332 8.87 -3.40 17.84
CA ARG A 332 9.68 -3.84 18.98
C ARG A 332 9.62 -2.85 20.13
N ASN A 333 9.53 -1.56 19.81
CA ASN A 333 9.48 -0.48 20.81
C ASN A 333 8.11 -0.34 21.50
N ASN A 334 7.06 -0.98 20.98
CA ASN A 334 5.75 -1.03 21.62
C ASN A 334 5.58 -2.37 22.36
N GLU A 335 5.55 -2.32 23.70
CA GLU A 335 5.53 -3.52 24.56
C GLU A 335 4.35 -4.46 24.28
N ARG A 336 3.15 -3.91 24.04
CA ARG A 336 1.95 -4.72 23.76
C ARG A 336 2.05 -5.42 22.42
N VAL A 337 2.50 -4.69 21.40
CA VAL A 337 2.71 -5.22 20.05
C VAL A 337 3.79 -6.29 20.05
N TRP A 338 4.92 -6.03 20.71
CA TRP A 338 6.02 -7.00 20.79
C TRP A 338 5.62 -8.25 21.58
N ALA A 339 4.87 -8.10 22.68
CA ALA A 339 4.32 -9.23 23.42
C ALA A 339 3.37 -10.07 22.54
N TYR A 340 2.48 -9.44 21.78
CA TYR A 340 1.60 -10.13 20.84
C TYR A 340 2.39 -10.87 19.75
N LEU A 341 3.39 -10.24 19.14
CA LEU A 341 4.26 -10.86 18.13
C LEU A 341 5.03 -12.07 18.67
N GLY A 342 5.46 -12.02 19.94
CA GLY A 342 6.06 -13.16 20.64
C GLY A 342 5.06 -14.31 20.82
N GLN A 343 3.81 -14.00 21.18
CA GLN A 343 2.75 -15.00 21.26
C GLN A 343 2.43 -15.60 19.89
N LEU A 344 2.30 -14.78 18.84
CA LEU A 344 2.00 -15.20 17.47
C LEU A 344 2.96 -16.28 16.96
N THR A 345 4.26 -16.12 17.21
CA THR A 345 5.28 -17.10 16.77
C THR A 345 5.30 -18.37 17.62
N SER A 346 4.84 -18.30 18.88
CA SER A 346 4.79 -19.45 19.82
C SER A 346 3.56 -20.35 19.64
N GLN A 347 2.46 -19.84 19.08
CA GLN A 347 1.16 -20.52 19.02
C GLN A 347 1.03 -21.61 17.93
N GLY A 348 2.13 -21.93 17.22
CA GLY A 348 2.13 -23.01 16.23
C GLY A 348 1.44 -22.67 14.90
N GLY A 349 0.98 -21.43 14.70
CA GLY A 349 0.38 -20.94 13.45
C GLY A 349 1.35 -20.80 12.27
N PRO A 350 0.90 -20.27 11.12
CA PRO A 350 1.73 -20.19 9.90
C PRO A 350 2.90 -19.22 10.03
N VAL A 351 2.79 -18.16 10.84
CA VAL A 351 3.87 -17.20 11.10
C VAL A 351 4.86 -17.82 12.09
N LYS A 352 6.07 -18.12 11.62
CA LYS A 352 7.13 -18.76 12.44
C LYS A 352 8.25 -17.82 12.85
N GLU A 353 8.39 -16.70 12.17
CA GLU A 353 9.46 -15.74 12.43
C GLU A 353 8.95 -14.31 12.28
N VAL A 354 9.45 -13.43 13.14
CA VAL A 354 9.31 -11.98 13.01
C VAL A 354 10.69 -11.40 12.79
N LYS A 355 10.87 -10.64 11.70
CA LYS A 355 12.11 -9.93 11.39
C LYS A 355 11.88 -8.44 11.40
N VAL A 356 12.73 -7.75 12.16
CA VAL A 356 12.62 -6.30 12.37
C VAL A 356 13.62 -5.57 11.48
N PHE A 357 13.20 -4.46 10.89
CA PHE A 357 14.08 -3.53 10.16
C PHE A 357 13.94 -2.11 10.68
N ASP A 358 15.05 -1.38 10.73
CA ASP A 358 15.05 0.07 10.93
C ASP A 358 14.69 0.77 9.62
N LEU A 359 13.48 1.33 9.58
CA LEU A 359 12.94 2.13 8.49
C LEU A 359 12.51 3.52 8.98
N LYS A 360 13.16 4.02 10.04
CA LYS A 360 12.76 5.26 10.73
C LYS A 360 12.48 6.43 9.79
N GLN A 361 13.29 6.63 8.75
CA GLN A 361 13.09 7.75 7.82
C GLN A 361 11.78 7.66 7.03
N SER A 362 11.35 6.44 6.68
CA SER A 362 10.06 6.20 6.01
C SER A 362 8.92 6.26 7.03
N MET A 363 9.11 5.64 8.19
CA MET A 363 8.13 5.58 9.28
C MET A 363 7.72 6.96 9.80
N GLN A 364 8.65 7.91 9.86
CA GLN A 364 8.35 9.30 10.25
C GLN A 364 7.43 10.02 9.25
N ASN A 365 7.30 9.56 8.01
CA ASN A 365 6.28 10.02 7.07
C ASN A 365 5.07 9.07 6.96
N GLY A 366 5.06 7.99 7.74
CA GLY A 366 3.97 7.03 7.79
C GLY A 366 3.99 5.97 6.69
N GLY A 367 5.17 5.45 6.33
CA GLY A 367 5.29 4.23 5.53
C GLY A 367 6.22 3.22 6.19
N GLY A 368 5.73 2.00 6.42
CA GLY A 368 6.49 0.89 6.99
C GLY A 368 7.03 -0.06 5.92
N PRO A 369 7.33 -1.31 6.27
CA PRO A 369 7.86 -2.31 5.33
C PRO A 369 6.99 -2.58 4.10
N ALA A 370 5.67 -2.51 4.22
CA ALA A 370 4.74 -2.85 3.13
C ALA A 370 4.43 -1.67 2.19
N CYS A 371 4.41 -0.43 2.70
CA CYS A 371 4.16 0.79 1.90
C CYS A 371 5.22 1.00 0.82
#